data_AF-A0A424Q574-F1
#
_entry.id   AF-A0A424Q574-F1
#
_cell.length_a   1.000
_cell.length_b   1.000
_cell.length_c   1.000
_cell.angle_alpha   90.00
_cell.angle_beta   90.00
_cell.angle_gamma   90.00
#
_symmetry.space_group_name_H-M   'P 1'
#
loop_
_entity.id
_entity.type
_entity.pdbx_description
1 polymer ?
#
loop_
_entity_poly.entity_id
_entity_poly.type
_entity_poly.pdbx_seq_one_letter_code
_entity_poly.pdbx_strand_id
1 'polypeptide(L)'
;GEELENLRANPELAIQTWTAKESLQKAMRLGMNFNPRKIEFPIGVKKLNFSIENSNFQLVSWTHKDSHISLTWGEGIGYDSVPEDELLEQTRFAMKSSSDWGVGCKTTRNNS
;
A
#
# COMPACT_ATOMS: atom_id res chain seq x y z
N GLY A 1 7.23 21.89 -1.43
CA GLY A 1 7.97 20.89 -0.65
C GLY A 1 8.96 20.25 -1.58
N GLU A 2 10.19 20.02 -1.12
CA GLU A 2 11.33 19.61 -1.94
C GLU A 2 11.05 18.35 -2.78
N GLU A 3 10.37 17.35 -2.20
CA GLU A 3 9.95 16.16 -2.94
C GLU A 3 9.01 16.48 -4.12
N LEU A 4 8.04 17.38 -3.94
CA LEU A 4 7.12 17.76 -5.01
C LEU A 4 7.82 18.53 -6.13
N GLU A 5 8.80 19.36 -5.79
CA GLU A 5 9.62 20.09 -6.78
C GLU A 5 10.49 19.13 -7.58
N ASN A 6 11.13 18.16 -6.91
CA ASN A 6 11.91 17.12 -7.57
C ASN A 6 11.05 16.20 -8.47
N LEU A 7 9.82 15.88 -8.06
CA LEU A 7 8.87 15.12 -8.88
C LEU A 7 8.37 15.92 -10.09
N ARG A 8 8.18 17.24 -9.94
CA ARG A 8 7.85 18.12 -11.07
C ARG A 8 9.00 18.22 -12.06
N ALA A 9 10.24 18.19 -11.58
CA ALA A 9 11.44 18.20 -12.42
C ALA A 9 11.69 16.84 -13.11
N ASN A 10 11.26 15.73 -12.51
CA ASN A 10 11.50 14.36 -13.00
C ASN A 10 10.18 13.55 -12.98
N PRO A 11 9.20 13.88 -13.83
CA PRO A 11 7.87 13.25 -13.81
C PRO A 11 7.90 11.75 -14.09
N GLU A 12 8.90 11.27 -14.84
CA GLU A 12 9.13 9.84 -15.11
C GLU A 12 9.45 9.03 -13.84
N LEU A 13 9.99 9.69 -12.80
CA LEU A 13 10.31 9.06 -11.52
C LEU A 13 9.13 9.07 -10.54
N ALA A 14 8.01 9.68 -10.90
CA ALA A 14 6.82 9.75 -10.04
C ALA A 14 6.22 8.36 -9.77
N ILE A 15 6.11 7.52 -10.80
CA ILE A 15 5.58 6.17 -10.65
C ILE A 15 6.53 5.29 -9.85
N GLN A 16 7.84 5.42 -10.07
CA GLN A 16 8.84 4.72 -9.25
C GLN A 16 8.73 5.12 -7.78
N THR A 17 8.69 6.42 -7.49
CA THR A 17 8.58 6.95 -6.13
C THR A 17 7.29 6.50 -5.46
N TRP A 18 6.17 6.54 -6.20
CA TRP A 18 4.88 6.07 -5.70
C TRP A 18 4.89 4.58 -5.37
N THR A 19 5.39 3.72 -6.28
CA THR A 19 5.44 2.27 -6.01
C THR A 19 6.34 1.91 -4.83
N ALA A 20 7.44 2.64 -4.62
CA ALA A 20 8.33 2.46 -3.46
C ALA A 20 7.65 2.85 -2.13
N LYS A 21 6.91 3.96 -2.11
CA LYS A 21 6.13 4.39 -0.95
C LYS A 21 5.03 3.38 -0.61
N GLU A 22 4.31 2.91 -1.63
CA GLU A 22 3.26 1.92 -1.47
C GLU A 22 3.80 0.58 -0.94
N SER A 23 4.94 0.10 -1.46
CA SER A 23 5.54 -1.17 -1.02
C SER A 23 6.00 -1.09 0.44
N LEU A 24 6.55 0.06 0.86
CA LEU A 24 6.89 0.27 2.27
C LEU A 24 5.65 0.34 3.16
N GLN A 25 4.63 1.10 2.77
CA GLN A 25 3.40 1.22 3.55
C GLN A 25 2.74 -0.16 3.78
N LYS A 26 2.78 -1.03 2.77
CA LYS A 26 2.35 -2.43 2.87
C LYS A 26 3.24 -3.25 3.80
N ALA A 27 4.56 -3.11 3.71
CA ALA A 27 5.51 -3.80 4.59
C ALA A 27 5.34 -3.39 6.06
N MET A 28 4.97 -2.13 6.33
CA MET A 28 4.68 -1.63 7.67
C MET A 28 3.31 -2.05 8.20
N ARG A 29 2.40 -2.56 7.34
CA ARG A 29 1.02 -2.96 7.69
C ARG A 29 0.17 -1.86 8.32
N LEU A 30 0.52 -0.58 8.10
CA LEU A 30 -0.18 0.55 8.73
C LEU A 30 -1.45 0.96 7.96
N GLY A 31 -1.75 0.28 6.85
CA GLY A 31 -2.86 0.64 5.97
C GLY A 31 -2.83 2.13 5.61
N MET A 32 -4.00 2.75 5.48
CA MET A 32 -4.12 4.19 5.18
C MET A 32 -3.85 5.11 6.38
N ASN A 33 -3.57 4.58 7.57
CA ASN A 33 -3.25 5.40 8.75
C ASN A 33 -1.87 6.05 8.66
N PHE A 34 -1.01 5.55 7.78
CA PHE A 34 0.31 6.11 7.58
C PHE A 34 0.27 7.25 6.57
N ASN A 35 0.77 8.43 6.96
CA ASN A 35 0.86 9.58 6.06
C ASN A 35 2.10 9.44 5.15
N PRO A 36 1.95 9.27 3.82
CA PRO A 36 3.06 9.04 2.90
C PRO A 36 4.05 10.22 2.79
N ARG A 37 3.72 11.39 3.35
CA ARG A 37 4.59 12.57 3.43
C ARG A 37 5.68 12.45 4.50
N LYS A 38 5.53 11.52 5.46
CA LYS A 38 6.55 11.28 6.49
C LYS A 38 7.68 10.38 5.99
N ILE A 39 7.53 9.75 4.83
CA ILE A 39 8.60 8.97 4.21
C ILE A 39 9.27 9.82 3.14
N GLU A 40 10.52 10.18 3.41
CA GLU A 40 11.39 10.81 2.44
C GLU A 40 12.22 9.71 1.75
N PHE A 41 12.02 9.55 0.44
CA PHE A 41 12.83 8.65 -0.38
C PHE A 41 13.74 9.46 -1.29
N PRO A 42 15.04 9.14 -1.36
CA PRO A 42 15.88 9.65 -2.43
C PRO A 42 15.35 9.13 -3.77
N ILE A 43 14.89 10.06 -4.61
CA ILE A 43 14.28 9.79 -5.92
C ILE A 43 15.35 9.18 -6.86
N GLY A 44 15.00 8.13 -7.60
CA GLY A 44 15.89 7.45 -8.55
C GLY A 44 16.78 6.36 -7.95
N VAL A 45 16.67 6.07 -6.65
CA VAL A 45 17.46 5.01 -6.00
C VAL A 45 16.82 3.64 -6.25
N LYS A 46 17.62 2.69 -6.77
CA LYS A 46 17.19 1.31 -7.05
C LYS A 46 17.23 0.39 -5.83
N LYS A 47 18.08 0.70 -4.85
CA LYS A 47 18.22 -0.08 -3.62
C LYS A 47 18.48 0.84 -2.46
N LEU A 48 17.70 0.73 -1.40
CA LEU A 48 17.84 1.57 -0.22
C LEU A 48 17.58 0.73 1.03
N ASN A 49 18.45 0.90 2.02
CA ASN A 49 18.22 0.40 3.36
C ASN A 49 17.87 1.60 4.23
N PHE A 50 16.82 1.49 5.04
CA PHE A 50 16.40 2.55 5.93
C PHE A 50 15.76 1.97 7.18
N SER A 51 15.90 2.71 8.27
CA SER A 51 15.35 2.37 9.58
C SER A 51 14.24 3.35 9.89
N ILE A 52 13.03 2.84 10.13
CA ILE A 52 11.89 3.65 10.59
C ILE A 52 11.57 3.17 12.00
N GLU A 53 11.69 4.10 12.96
CA GLU A 53 11.55 3.82 14.39
C GLU A 53 12.47 2.67 14.83
N ASN A 54 11.92 1.51 15.19
CA ASN A 54 12.67 0.32 15.63
C ASN A 54 12.74 -0.78 14.56
N SER A 55 12.25 -0.53 13.34
CA SER A 55 12.19 -1.52 12.27
C SER A 55 13.16 -1.18 11.14
N ASN A 56 13.93 -2.17 10.71
CA ASN A 56 14.85 -2.06 9.57
C ASN A 56 14.18 -2.61 8.32
N PHE A 57 14.10 -1.77 7.29
CA PHE A 57 13.54 -2.12 5.99
C PHE A 57 14.59 -2.04 4.89
N GLN A 58 14.45 -2.93 3.92
CA GLN A 58 15.21 -2.96 2.68
C GLN A 58 14.22 -2.79 1.53
N LEU A 59 14.49 -1.84 0.65
CA LEU A 59 13.72 -1.57 -0.56
C LEU A 59 14.59 -1.86 -1.78
N VAL A 60 14.00 -2.53 -2.76
CA VAL A 60 14.56 -2.67 -4.10
C VAL A 60 13.50 -2.31 -5.13
N SER A 61 13.86 -1.43 -6.06
CA SER A 61 13.01 -0.98 -7.15
C SER A 61 13.68 -1.23 -8.50
N TRP A 62 12.90 -1.72 -9.46
CA TRP A 62 13.35 -1.95 -10.83
C TRP A 62 12.21 -1.75 -11.82
N THR A 63 12.57 -1.65 -13.09
CA THR A 63 11.61 -1.58 -14.20
C THR A 63 11.67 -2.89 -14.98
N HIS A 64 10.52 -3.48 -15.27
CA HIS A 64 10.40 -4.65 -16.13
C HIS A 64 9.31 -4.39 -17.17
N LYS A 65 9.66 -4.38 -18.47
CA LYS A 65 8.72 -4.15 -19.59
C LYS A 65 7.78 -2.96 -19.31
N ASP A 66 8.39 -1.80 -19.03
CA ASP A 66 7.70 -0.53 -18.73
C ASP A 66 6.85 -0.51 -17.44
N SER A 67 6.89 -1.57 -16.64
CA SER A 67 6.25 -1.63 -15.33
C SER A 67 7.25 -1.33 -14.22
N HIS A 68 6.91 -0.41 -13.32
CA HIS A 68 7.69 -0.16 -12.11
C HIS A 68 7.32 -1.14 -11.02
N ILE A 69 8.31 -1.84 -10.48
CA ILE A 69 8.14 -2.83 -9.43
C ILE A 69 9.03 -2.40 -8.26
N SER A 70 8.44 -2.37 -7.07
CA SER A 70 9.12 -2.06 -5.82
C SER A 70 8.81 -3.14 -4.79
N LEU A 71 9.86 -3.69 -4.20
CA LEU A 71 9.79 -4.73 -3.18
C LEU A 71 10.41 -4.18 -1.91
N THR A 72 9.63 -4.15 -0.84
CA THR A 72 10.10 -3.80 0.50
C THR A 72 9.94 -4.99 1.42
N TRP A 73 10.98 -5.29 2.20
CA TRP A 73 10.92 -6.29 3.27
C TRP A 73 11.66 -5.79 4.50
N GLY A 74 11.29 -6.31 5.66
CA GLY A 74 11.90 -5.98 6.93
C GLY A 74 11.67 -7.11 7.92
N GLU A 75 12.35 -7.04 9.05
CA GLU A 75 12.13 -7.98 10.15
C GLU A 75 10.75 -7.71 10.74
N GLY A 76 9.82 -8.65 10.54
CA GLY A 76 8.48 -8.56 11.09
C GLY A 76 8.46 -9.12 12.51
N ILE A 77 7.92 -8.34 13.45
CA ILE A 77 7.12 -8.95 14.52
C ILE A 77 5.95 -9.69 13.84
N GLY A 78 5.53 -10.83 14.37
CA GLY A 78 4.62 -11.79 13.71
C GLY A 78 3.33 -11.20 13.11
N TYR A 79 2.53 -12.05 12.48
CA TYR A 79 1.21 -11.62 11.99
C TYR A 79 0.28 -11.36 13.18
N ASP A 80 0.23 -10.11 13.64
CA ASP A 80 -0.82 -9.65 14.53
C ASP A 80 -2.04 -9.32 13.66
N SER A 81 -3.12 -10.11 13.81
CA SER A 81 -4.38 -9.85 13.10
C SER A 81 -4.80 -8.40 13.28
N VAL A 82 -5.07 -7.71 12.18
CA VAL A 82 -5.62 -6.35 12.21
C VAL A 82 -7.14 -6.40 12.25
N PRO A 83 -7.83 -5.36 12.76
CA PRO A 83 -9.30 -5.30 12.75
C PRO A 83 -9.93 -5.48 11.36
N GLU A 84 -9.20 -5.11 10.30
CA GLU A 84 -9.60 -5.37 8.92
C GLU A 84 -9.66 -6.88 8.61
N ASP A 85 -8.73 -7.68 9.15
CA ASP A 85 -8.75 -9.13 8.97
C ASP A 85 -9.97 -9.75 9.64
N GLU A 86 -10.34 -9.25 10.81
CA GLU A 86 -11.55 -9.69 11.51
C GLU A 86 -12.80 -9.36 10.69
N LEU A 87 -12.87 -8.15 10.11
CA LEU A 87 -13.96 -7.76 9.23
C LEU A 87 -14.02 -8.60 7.95
N LEU A 88 -12.87 -8.91 7.34
CA LEU A 88 -12.77 -9.80 6.18
C LEU A 88 -13.20 -11.24 6.54
N GLU A 89 -12.86 -11.72 7.73
CA GLU A 89 -13.26 -13.05 8.21
C GLU A 89 -14.76 -13.11 8.47
N GLN A 90 -15.33 -12.10 9.14
CA GLN A 90 -16.78 -11.98 9.36
C GLN A 90 -17.54 -11.93 8.03
N THR A 91 -17.02 -11.18 7.06
CA THR A 91 -17.60 -11.10 5.71
C THR A 91 -17.54 -12.46 5.01
N ARG A 92 -16.41 -13.17 5.13
CA ARG A 92 -16.23 -14.52 4.59
C ARG A 92 -17.21 -15.51 5.22
N PHE A 93 -17.43 -15.44 6.54
CA PHE A 93 -18.42 -16.27 7.21
C PHE A 93 -19.84 -15.98 6.70
N ALA A 94 -20.22 -14.71 6.59
CA ALA A 94 -21.54 -14.31 6.09
C ALA A 94 -21.79 -14.77 4.63
N MET A 95 -20.76 -14.73 3.78
CA MET A 95 -20.82 -15.24 2.41
C MET A 95 -20.97 -16.76 2.34
N LYS A 96 -20.34 -17.50 3.26
CA LYS A 96 -20.45 -18.98 3.31
C LYS A 96 -21.75 -19.46 3.95
N SER A 97 -22.33 -18.69 4.88
CA SER A 97 -23.53 -19.08 5.62
C SER A 97 -24.84 -18.72 4.91
N SER A 98 -24.81 -17.83 3.92
CA SER A 98 -26.00 -17.44 3.14
C SER A 98 -25.93 -18.04 1.72
N SER A 99 -26.98 -18.75 1.31
CA SER A 99 -27.13 -19.26 -0.06
C SER A 99 -27.47 -18.16 -1.08
N ASP A 100 -27.84 -16.97 -0.60
CA ASP A 100 -28.35 -15.83 -1.38
C ASP A 100 -27.40 -14.62 -1.37
N TRP A 101 -26.07 -14.84 -1.40
CA TRP A 101 -25.13 -13.74 -1.59
C TRP A 101 -25.18 -13.25 -3.06
N GLY A 102 -26.20 -12.48 -3.40
CA GLY A 102 -26.24 -11.69 -4.62
C GLY A 102 -25.56 -10.35 -4.38
N VAL A 103 -24.62 -9.96 -5.25
CA VAL A 103 -24.07 -8.60 -5.27
C VAL A 103 -25.17 -7.67 -5.79
N GLY A 104 -26.10 -7.29 -4.91
CA GLY A 104 -27.24 -6.46 -5.24
C GLY A 104 -26.94 -4.98 -5.02
N CYS A 105 -26.78 -4.21 -6.09
CA CYS A 105 -26.96 -2.76 -6.01
C CYS A 105 -28.40 -2.46 -5.60
N LYS A 106 -28.64 -2.29 -4.30
CA LYS A 106 -29.89 -1.70 -3.78
C LYS A 106 -29.89 -0.21 -4.11
N THR A 107 -30.29 0.13 -5.32
CA THR A 107 -30.74 1.47 -5.65
C THR A 107 -32.04 1.38 -6.43
N THR A 108 -33.10 0.92 -5.78
CA THR A 108 -34.46 1.19 -6.25
C THR A 108 -34.75 2.67 -6.01
N ARG A 109 -34.56 3.47 -7.05
CA ARG A 109 -35.03 4.86 -7.09
C ARG A 109 -36.56 4.82 -7.23
N ASN A 110 -37.27 4.87 -6.11
CA ASN A 110 -38.71 5.13 -6.11
C ASN A 110 -38.95 6.55 -6.61
N ASN A 111 -39.29 6.71 -7.88
CA ASN A 111 -40.01 7.87 -8.36
C ASN A 111 -41.49 7.48 -8.40
N SER A 112 -42.24 7.93 -7.40
CA SER A 112 -43.69 8.09 -7.48
C SER A 112 -44.01 9.54 -7.81
#